data_AF-A0A9X9WEH0-F1
#
_entry.id   AF-A0A9X9WEH0-F1
#
_cell.length_a   1.000
_cell.length_b   1.000
_cell.length_c   1.000
_cell.angle_alpha   90.00
_cell.angle_beta   90.00
_cell.angle_gamma   90.00
#
_symmetry.space_group_name_H-M   'P 1'
#
loop_
_entity.id
_entity.type
_entity.pdbx_description
1 polymer ?
#
loop_
_entity_poly.entity_id
_entity_poly.type
_entity_poly.pdbx_seq_one_letter_code
_entity_poly.pdbx_strand_id
1 'polypeptide(L)'
;MRLLLFIPLAALVVLFALSNRQPVELRLWPFDVTWTAPVSLAVLLPAAVAFLLGALIVWLADLPARRRGWSAQRRATALQSEIDRIHAAEKAAAADRLAGPA
;
A
#
# COMPACT_ATOMS: atom_id res chain seq x y z
N MET A 1 2.47 14.89 -10.72
CA MET A 1 3.39 13.91 -11.33
C MET A 1 2.80 12.51 -11.49
N ARG A 2 1.96 12.03 -10.56
CA ARG A 2 1.38 10.67 -10.61
C ARG A 2 0.59 10.34 -11.89
N LEU A 3 -0.09 11.32 -12.49
CA LEU A 3 -0.88 11.15 -13.72
C LEU A 3 -0.04 10.96 -15.00
N LEU A 4 1.21 11.43 -15.02
CA LEU A 4 2.08 11.31 -16.21
C LEU A 4 2.41 9.85 -16.54
N LEU A 5 2.38 8.95 -15.55
CA LEU A 5 2.59 7.52 -15.75
C LEU A 5 1.32 6.80 -16.26
N PHE A 6 0.13 7.27 -15.89
CA PHE A 6 -1.13 6.64 -16.27
C PHE A 6 -1.58 6.98 -17.69
N ILE A 7 -1.25 8.18 -18.18
CA ILE A 7 -1.61 8.63 -19.54
C ILE A 7 -1.08 7.68 -20.63
N PRO A 8 0.23 7.36 -20.70
CA PRO A 8 0.73 6.48 -21.75
C PRO A 8 0.17 5.06 -21.64
N LEU A 9 0.00 4.55 -20.41
CA LEU A 9 -0.61 3.23 -20.19
C LEU A 9 -2.07 3.19 -20.67
N ALA A 10 -2.87 4.21 -20.33
CA ALA A 10 -4.25 4.31 -20.77
C ALA A 10 -4.33 4.41 -22.30
N ALA A 11 -3.45 5.22 -22.93
CA ALA A 11 -3.37 5.32 -24.38
C ALA A 11 -3.06 3.95 -25.03
N LEU A 12 -2.11 3.18 -24.49
CA LEU A 12 -1.81 1.84 -24.96
C LEU A 12 -3.00 0.89 -24.85
N VAL A 13 -3.72 0.90 -23.71
CA VAL A 13 -4.91 0.07 -23.50
C VAL A 13 -6.01 0.43 -24.50
N VAL A 14 -6.26 1.73 -24.72
CA VAL A 14 -7.27 2.21 -25.67
C VAL A 14 -6.88 1.83 -27.11
N LEU A 15 -5.62 2.05 -27.51
CA LEU A 15 -5.13 1.67 -28.83
C LEU A 15 -5.23 0.16 -29.06
N PHE A 16 -4.86 -0.65 -28.06
CA PHE A 16 -5.02 -2.10 -28.11
C PHE A 16 -6.50 -2.49 -28.26
N ALA A 17 -7.39 -1.84 -27.51
CA ALA A 17 -8.83 -2.09 -27.57
C ALA A 17 -9.46 -1.72 -28.93
N LEU A 18 -9.03 -0.62 -29.53
CA LEU A 18 -9.51 -0.19 -30.84
C LEU A 18 -8.95 -1.04 -31.98
N SER A 19 -7.67 -1.40 -31.91
CA SER A 19 -7.00 -2.19 -32.94
C SER A 19 -7.45 -3.65 -32.92
N ASN A 20 -7.64 -4.24 -31.73
CA ASN A 20 -7.93 -5.66 -31.57
C ASN A 20 -9.42 -5.92 -31.29
N ARG A 21 -10.27 -5.56 -32.26
CA ARG A 21 -11.72 -5.81 -32.22
C ARG A 21 -12.14 -7.14 -32.87
N GLN A 22 -11.18 -7.89 -33.39
CA GLN A 22 -11.44 -9.16 -34.05
C GLN A 22 -12.11 -10.14 -33.06
N PRO A 23 -13.19 -10.82 -33.47
CA PRO A 23 -13.84 -11.82 -32.63
C PRO A 23 -12.91 -13.03 -32.47
N VAL A 24 -12.71 -13.46 -31.23
CA VAL A 24 -12.02 -14.70 -30.88
C VAL A 24 -12.95 -15.58 -30.06
N GLU A 25 -12.88 -16.88 -30.30
CA GLU A 25 -13.62 -17.87 -29.52
C GLU A 25 -12.78 -18.30 -28.31
N LEU A 26 -13.25 -17.99 -27.12
CA LEU A 26 -12.64 -18.39 -25.86
C LEU A 26 -13.33 -19.64 -25.36
N ARG A 27 -12.57 -20.72 -25.25
CA ARG A 27 -13.06 -21.97 -24.66
C ARG A 27 -12.65 -22.04 -23.20
N LEU A 28 -13.63 -21.87 -22.32
CA LEU A 28 -13.45 -21.79 -20.88
C LEU A 28 -13.47 -23.18 -20.27
N TRP A 29 -12.31 -23.83 -20.21
CA TRP A 29 -12.14 -25.06 -19.44
C TRP A 29 -12.11 -24.71 -17.94
N PRO A 30 -12.71 -25.50 -17.01
CA PRO A 30 -13.37 -26.81 -17.13
C PRO A 30 -14.88 -26.74 -17.43
N PHE A 31 -15.41 -25.57 -17.79
CA PHE A 31 -16.84 -25.33 -17.92
C PHE A 31 -17.41 -25.71 -19.29
N ASP A 32 -16.58 -26.13 -20.25
CA ASP A 32 -16.94 -26.46 -21.64
C ASP A 32 -17.77 -25.37 -22.36
N VAL A 33 -17.70 -24.12 -21.88
CA VAL A 33 -18.38 -22.97 -22.49
C VAL A 33 -17.48 -22.34 -23.53
N THR A 34 -18.02 -22.07 -24.71
CA THR A 34 -17.40 -21.23 -25.73
C THR A 34 -18.01 -19.83 -25.71
N TRP A 35 -17.17 -18.82 -25.55
CA TRP A 35 -17.58 -17.43 -25.52
C TRP A 35 -16.84 -16.65 -26.59
N THR A 36 -17.59 -16.06 -27.53
CA THR A 36 -17.02 -15.21 -28.57
C THR A 36 -16.95 -13.77 -28.05
N ALA A 37 -15.73 -13.24 -27.97
CA ALA A 37 -15.49 -11.86 -27.57
C ALA A 37 -14.37 -11.24 -28.44
N PRO A 38 -14.30 -9.91 -28.56
CA PRO A 38 -13.14 -9.24 -29.13
C PRO A 38 -11.85 -9.64 -28.39
N VAL A 39 -10.75 -9.85 -29.13
CA VAL A 39 -9.41 -10.15 -28.56
C VAL A 39 -9.02 -9.16 -27.47
N SER A 40 -9.35 -7.88 -27.68
CA SER A 40 -9.14 -6.83 -26.69
C SER A 40 -9.81 -7.14 -25.35
N LEU A 41 -11.08 -7.50 -25.34
CA LEU A 41 -11.79 -7.87 -24.11
C LEU A 41 -11.24 -9.16 -23.52
N ALA A 42 -10.95 -10.17 -24.35
CA ALA A 42 -10.37 -11.44 -23.92
C ALA A 42 -9.08 -11.27 -23.10
N VAL A 43 -8.25 -10.29 -23.45
CA VAL A 43 -6.96 -10.04 -22.80
C VAL A 43 -7.08 -9.00 -21.68
N LEU A 44 -7.79 -7.89 -21.93
CA LEU A 44 -7.85 -6.76 -21.01
C LEU A 44 -8.67 -7.06 -19.75
N LEU A 45 -9.75 -7.86 -19.85
CA LEU A 45 -10.56 -8.19 -18.68
C LEU A 45 -9.76 -8.99 -17.63
N PRO A 46 -9.15 -10.14 -17.97
CA PRO A 46 -8.35 -10.89 -17.01
C PRO A 46 -7.18 -10.06 -16.44
N ALA A 47 -6.52 -9.25 -17.29
CA ALA A 47 -5.44 -8.37 -16.86
C ALA A 47 -5.93 -7.32 -15.84
N ALA A 48 -7.09 -6.69 -16.10
CA ALA A 48 -7.68 -5.72 -15.19
C ALA A 48 -8.07 -6.38 -13.86
N VAL A 49 -8.67 -7.57 -13.89
CA VAL A 49 -9.02 -8.32 -12.67
C VAL A 49 -7.76 -8.68 -11.87
N ALA A 50 -6.73 -9.21 -12.51
CA ALA A 50 -5.46 -9.54 -11.86
C ALA A 50 -4.80 -8.30 -11.25
N PHE A 51 -4.82 -7.17 -11.96
CA PHE A 51 -4.31 -5.89 -11.45
C PHE A 51 -5.08 -5.40 -10.23
N LEU A 52 -6.41 -5.43 -10.26
CA LEU A 52 -7.25 -5.03 -9.13
C LEU A 52 -7.01 -5.92 -7.91
N LEU A 53 -6.89 -7.24 -8.11
CA LEU A 53 -6.55 -8.18 -7.04
C LEU A 53 -5.15 -7.90 -6.48
N GLY A 54 -4.15 -7.67 -7.34
CA GLY A 54 -2.81 -7.30 -6.92
C GLY A 54 -2.79 -5.99 -6.12
N ALA A 55 -3.49 -4.96 -6.60
CA ALA A 55 -3.64 -3.69 -5.89
C ALA A 55 -4.36 -3.86 -4.55
N LEU A 56 -5.39 -4.70 -4.49
CA LEU A 56 -6.10 -5.02 -3.26
C LEU A 56 -5.18 -5.73 -2.26
N ILE A 57 -4.39 -6.71 -2.70
CA ILE A 57 -3.40 -7.40 -1.85
C ILE A 57 -2.37 -6.42 -1.30
N VAL A 58 -1.82 -5.54 -2.15
CA VAL A 58 -0.86 -4.50 -1.72
C VAL A 58 -1.51 -3.55 -0.72
N TRP A 59 -2.74 -3.12 -0.97
CA TRP A 59 -3.48 -2.27 -0.06
C TRP A 59 -3.71 -2.94 1.29
N LEU A 60 -4.15 -4.21 1.29
CA LEU A 60 -4.35 -5.02 2.49
C LEU A 60 -3.03 -5.28 3.24
N ALA A 61 -1.91 -5.44 2.54
CA ALA A 61 -0.57 -5.56 3.14
C ALA A 61 -0.07 -4.24 3.76
N ASP A 62 -0.55 -3.09 3.27
CA ASP A 62 -0.25 -1.77 3.83
C ASP A 62 -1.11 -1.43 5.08
N LEU A 63 -2.26 -2.10 5.30
CA LEU A 63 -3.08 -1.92 6.51
C LEU A 63 -2.30 -2.21 7.83
N PRO A 64 -1.55 -3.32 7.97
CA PRO A 64 -0.67 -3.55 9.10
C PRO A 64 0.45 -2.52 9.20
N ALA A 65 1.00 -2.03 8.08
CA ALA A 65 2.07 -1.03 8.09
C ALA A 65 1.59 0.30 8.72
N ARG A 66 0.34 0.69 8.44
CA ARG A 66 -0.33 1.83 9.10
C ARG A 66 -0.52 1.61 10.60
N ARG A 67 -0.89 0.40 11.03
CA ARG A 67 -0.99 0.05 12.47
C ARG A 67 0.39 0.01 13.16
N ARG A 68 1.42 -0.48 12.46
CA ARG A 68 2.80 -0.51 12.95
C ARG A 68 3.35 0.89 13.15
N GLY A 69 3.03 1.83 12.26
CA GLY A 69 3.35 3.25 12.42
C GLY A 69 2.84 3.80 13.75
N TRP A 70 1.57 3.56 14.10
CA TRP A 70 1.02 4.02 15.38
C TRP A 70 1.62 3.31 16.60
N SER A 71 1.90 2.00 16.51
CA SER A 71 2.55 1.27 17.61
C SER A 71 4.00 1.70 17.83
N ALA A 72 4.74 1.97 16.76
CA ALA A 72 6.11 2.48 16.82
C ALA A 72 6.13 3.89 17.39
N GLN A 73 5.19 4.75 16.97
CA GLN A 73 5.03 6.09 17.53
C GLN A 73 4.73 6.05 19.03
N ARG A 74 3.80 5.19 19.47
CA ARG A 74 3.46 5.04 20.90
C ARG A 74 4.65 4.56 21.72
N ARG A 75 5.43 3.59 21.20
CA ARG A 75 6.65 3.11 21.87
C ARG A 75 7.71 4.20 21.95
N ALA A 76 7.92 4.95 20.87
CA ALA A 76 8.86 6.07 20.85
C ALA A 76 8.46 7.16 21.86
N THR A 77 7.18 7.53 21.96
CA THR A 77 6.71 8.50 22.95
C THR A 77 6.86 7.99 24.38
N ALA A 78 6.59 6.71 24.63
CA ALA A 78 6.77 6.12 25.96
C ALA A 78 8.24 6.13 26.40
N LEU A 79 9.15 5.68 25.52
CA LEU A 79 10.60 5.72 25.75
C LEU A 79 11.10 7.15 25.98
N GLN A 80 10.62 8.12 25.19
CA GLN A 80 10.98 9.52 25.38
C GLN A 80 10.55 10.03 26.76
N SER A 81 9.33 9.71 27.19
CA SER A 81 8.83 10.13 28.51
C SER A 81 9.62 9.51 29.67
N GLU A 82 10.18 8.32 29.48
CA GLU A 82 11.01 7.64 30.49
C GLU A 82 12.39 8.31 30.59
N ILE A 83 13.01 8.64 29.46
CA ILE A 83 14.25 9.43 29.40
C ILE A 83 14.05 10.79 30.07
N ASP A 84 12.95 11.48 29.75
CA ASP A 84 12.64 12.79 30.32
C ASP A 84 12.47 12.72 31.86
N ARG A 85 11.85 11.64 32.36
CA ARG A 85 11.72 11.39 33.81
C ARG A 85 13.05 11.14 34.48
N ILE A 86 13.92 10.33 33.87
CA ILE A 86 15.26 10.04 34.40
C ILE A 86 16.08 11.34 34.46
N HIS A 87 16.11 12.11 33.38
CA HIS A 87 16.80 13.40 33.35
C HIS A 87 16.24 14.39 34.37
N ALA A 88 14.92 14.42 34.58
CA ALA A 88 14.30 15.28 35.59
C ALA A 88 14.70 14.85 37.02
N ALA A 89 14.72 13.54 37.30
CA ALA A 89 15.15 13.00 38.58
C ALA A 89 16.64 13.27 38.85
N GLU A 90 17.51 13.12 37.84
CA GLU A 90 18.93 13.45 37.94
C GLU A 90 19.15 14.94 38.23
N LYS A 91 18.41 15.83 37.54
CA LYS A 91 18.47 17.27 37.80
C LYS A 91 18.00 17.63 39.20
N ALA A 92 16.92 17.01 39.68
CA ALA A 92 16.42 17.21 41.04
C ALA A 92 17.45 16.73 42.09
N ALA A 93 18.05 15.56 41.88
CA ALA A 93 19.09 15.04 42.77
C ALA A 93 20.39 15.87 42.73
N ALA A 94 20.73 16.46 41.58
CA ALA A 94 21.85 17.38 41.45
C ALA A 94 21.56 18.72 42.16
N ALA A 95 20.33 19.24 42.04
CA ALA A 95 19.89 20.43 42.75
C ALA A 95 19.89 20.23 44.29
N ASP A 96 19.45 19.07 44.76
CA ASP A 96 19.46 18.70 46.18
C ASP A 96 20.89 18.57 46.74
N ARG A 97 21.82 17.99 45.95
CA ARG A 97 23.25 17.95 46.30
C ARG A 97 23.90 19.34 46.35
N LEU A 98 23.51 20.24 45.44
CA LEU A 98 23.98 21.62 45.44
C LEU A 98 23.35 22.45 46.58
N ALA A 99 22.19 22.02 47.08
CA ALA A 99 21.52 22.58 48.25
C ALA A 99 21.96 21.93 49.59
N GLY A 100 22.98 21.06 49.56
CA GLY A 100 23.49 20.33 50.73
C GLY A 100 23.87 21.19 51.93
N PRO A 101 23.95 20.56 53.11
CA PRO A 101 23.28 20.92 54.35
C PRO A 101 23.87 22.17 55.02
N ALA A 102 22.98 23.03 55.53
CA ALA A 102 23.32 24.11 56.45
C ALA A 102 23.81 23.57 57.80
#